data_AF-A0A2V9JVK8-F1
#
_entry.id   AF-A0A2V9JVK8-F1
#
_cell.length_a   1.000
_cell.length_b   1.000
_cell.length_c   1.000
_cell.angle_alpha   90.00
_cell.angle_beta   90.00
_cell.angle_gamma   90.00
#
_symmetry.space_group_name_H-M   'P 1'
#
loop_
_entity.id
_entity.type
_entity.pdbx_description
1 polymer ?
#
loop_
_entity_poly.entity_id
_entity_poly.type
_entity_poly.pdbx_seq_one_letter_code
_entity_poly.pdbx_strand_id
1 'polypeptide(L)'
;MRRIFKISLLVGACSVILLCPRSGLAQACQDDEMMVNENKKTLTELVDTIKKESLGDFQKAYHRNSCQNKLTFFYTSVSGLVSCLDKATQDTTATKEEIESYKAKRDTYTKLKEKLDESRKTLKAAADAKDAKALIEKIELAH
;
A
#
# COMPACT_ATOMS: atom_id res chain seq x y z
N MET A 1 -17.20 -60.88 36.77
CA MET A 1 -17.52 -59.86 35.74
C MET A 1 -16.87 -58.54 36.15
N ARG A 2 -15.94 -58.05 35.32
CA ARG A 2 -15.14 -56.83 35.54
C ARG A 2 -15.96 -55.60 35.14
N ARG A 3 -15.95 -54.54 35.97
CA ARG A 3 -16.19 -53.17 35.52
C ARG A 3 -15.06 -52.28 36.03
N ILE A 4 -14.21 -51.90 35.08
CA ILE A 4 -13.01 -51.08 35.26
C ILE A 4 -13.44 -49.62 35.12
N PHE A 5 -13.15 -48.81 36.13
CA PHE A 5 -13.16 -47.36 36.05
C PHE A 5 -12.16 -46.91 34.98
N LYS A 6 -12.62 -46.20 33.96
CA LYS A 6 -11.75 -45.44 33.06
C LYS A 6 -12.22 -43.99 33.06
N ILE A 7 -11.55 -43.22 33.91
CA ILE A 7 -11.53 -41.77 33.87
C ILE A 7 -10.82 -41.41 32.55
N SER A 8 -11.57 -40.90 31.58
CA SER A 8 -10.99 -40.35 30.36
C SER A 8 -10.22 -39.08 30.72
N LEU A 9 -8.89 -39.18 30.60
CA LEU A 9 -7.95 -38.08 30.72
C LEU A 9 -8.28 -37.05 29.62
N LEU A 10 -8.80 -35.88 30.01
CA LEU A 10 -8.82 -34.70 29.16
C LEU A 10 -7.36 -34.31 28.89
N VAL A 11 -6.81 -34.75 27.76
CA VAL A 11 -5.59 -34.18 27.20
C VAL A 11 -6.00 -32.87 26.57
N GLY A 12 -5.95 -31.82 27.38
CA GLY A 12 -5.99 -30.44 26.91
C GLY A 12 -4.82 -30.21 25.97
N ALA A 13 -5.06 -30.33 24.68
CA ALA A 13 -4.26 -29.65 23.68
C ALA A 13 -4.55 -28.15 23.84
N CYS A 14 -3.91 -27.52 24.82
CA CYS A 14 -3.58 -26.11 24.74
C CYS A 14 -2.64 -25.97 23.55
N SER A 15 -3.23 -25.97 22.35
CA SER A 15 -2.65 -25.26 21.22
C SER A 15 -2.64 -23.81 21.67
N VAL A 16 -1.56 -23.43 22.36
CA VAL A 16 -1.14 -22.05 22.44
C VAL A 16 -0.83 -21.68 21.00
N ILE A 17 -1.88 -21.35 20.25
CA ILE A 17 -1.76 -20.44 19.14
C ILE A 17 -1.14 -19.23 19.83
N LEU A 18 0.17 -19.06 19.65
CA LEU A 18 0.86 -17.81 19.83
C LEU A 18 0.20 -16.83 18.85
N LEU A 19 -1.02 -16.39 19.18
CA LEU A 19 -1.54 -15.09 18.84
C LEU A 19 -0.68 -14.13 19.66
N CYS A 20 0.62 -14.06 19.35
CA CYS A 20 1.39 -12.90 19.71
C CYS A 20 0.64 -11.75 19.06
N PRO A 21 0.08 -10.80 19.84
CA PRO A 21 -0.43 -9.59 19.24
C PRO A 21 0.74 -9.00 18.47
N ARG A 22 0.60 -8.88 17.14
CA ARG A 22 1.59 -8.16 16.33
C ARG A 22 1.87 -6.84 17.05
N SER A 23 3.14 -6.44 17.13
CA SER A 23 3.47 -5.15 17.72
C SER A 23 2.58 -4.09 17.05
N GLY A 24 2.07 -3.12 17.81
CA GLY A 24 1.16 -2.11 17.26
C GLY A 24 1.74 -1.41 16.03
N LEU A 25 3.08 -1.36 15.95
CA LEU A 25 3.84 -0.89 14.80
C LEU A 25 3.72 -1.82 13.57
N ALA A 26 3.89 -3.13 13.74
CA ALA A 26 3.74 -4.09 12.64
C ALA A 26 2.31 -4.07 12.06
N GLN A 27 1.29 -3.95 12.90
CA GLN A 27 -0.09 -3.79 12.44
C GLN A 27 -0.29 -2.46 11.70
N ALA A 28 0.21 -1.35 12.25
CA ALA A 28 0.10 -0.05 11.60
C ALA A 28 0.75 -0.02 10.20
N CYS A 29 1.93 -0.62 10.05
CA CYS A 29 2.59 -0.67 8.73
C CYS A 29 1.83 -1.57 7.75
N GLN A 30 1.17 -2.62 8.23
CA GLN A 30 0.31 -3.47 7.40
C GLN A 30 -0.95 -2.72 6.94
N ASP A 31 -1.58 -1.93 7.81
CA ASP A 31 -2.75 -1.13 7.48
C ASP A 31 -2.39 -0.03 6.46
N ASP A 32 -1.26 0.65 6.66
CA ASP A 32 -0.71 1.62 5.70
C ASP A 32 -0.41 0.97 4.33
N GLU A 33 0.12 -0.25 4.34
CA GLU A 33 0.37 -1.03 3.12
C GLU A 33 -0.92 -1.40 2.40
N MET A 34 -1.98 -1.74 3.12
CA MET A 34 -3.30 -1.98 2.54
C MET A 34 -3.86 -0.72 1.88
N MET A 35 -3.78 0.43 2.56
CA MET A 35 -4.19 1.72 2.00
C MET A 35 -3.39 2.09 0.74
N VAL A 36 -2.07 1.85 0.74
CA VAL A 36 -1.22 2.05 -0.44
C VAL A 36 -1.65 1.17 -1.61
N ASN A 37 -2.02 -0.08 -1.37
CA ASN A 37 -2.50 -0.99 -2.41
C ASN A 37 -3.87 -0.58 -2.97
N GLU A 38 -4.80 -0.13 -2.12
CA GLU A 38 -6.08 0.41 -2.56
C GLU A 38 -5.91 1.68 -3.41
N ASN A 39 -5.01 2.58 -3.01
CA ASN A 39 -4.67 3.75 -3.80
C ASN A 39 -4.06 3.40 -5.15
N LYS A 40 -3.15 2.41 -5.20
CA LYS A 40 -2.58 1.89 -6.45
C LYS A 40 -3.68 1.42 -7.39
N LYS A 41 -4.63 0.63 -6.88
CA LYS A 41 -5.77 0.12 -7.64
C LYS A 41 -6.62 1.27 -8.20
N THR A 42 -7.08 2.19 -7.35
CA THR A 42 -7.98 3.28 -7.79
C THR A 42 -7.31 4.26 -8.74
N LEU A 43 -6.00 4.48 -8.63
CA LEU A 43 -5.25 5.29 -9.59
C LEU A 43 -5.11 4.57 -10.93
N THR A 44 -4.84 3.26 -10.92
CA THR A 44 -4.75 2.43 -12.14
C THR A 44 -6.08 2.43 -12.89
N GLU A 45 -7.20 2.21 -12.18
CA GLU A 45 -8.54 2.25 -12.76
C GLU A 45 -8.88 3.62 -13.40
N LEU A 46 -8.46 4.71 -12.75
CA LEU A 46 -8.62 6.05 -13.31
C LEU A 46 -7.79 6.23 -14.59
N VAL A 47 -6.52 5.83 -14.59
CA VAL A 47 -5.63 5.90 -15.76
C VAL A 47 -6.21 5.07 -16.92
N ASP A 48 -6.71 3.88 -16.63
CA ASP A 48 -7.32 3.00 -17.64
C ASP A 48 -8.62 3.55 -18.21
N THR A 49 -9.38 4.30 -17.42
CA THR A 49 -10.55 5.05 -17.89
C THR A 49 -10.12 6.17 -18.83
N ILE A 50 -9.13 6.97 -18.43
CA ILE A 50 -8.61 8.10 -19.20
C ILE A 50 -8.00 7.65 -20.53
N LYS A 51 -7.33 6.49 -20.58
CA LYS A 51 -6.78 5.91 -21.82
C LYS A 51 -7.85 5.62 -22.88
N LYS A 52 -9.10 5.36 -22.47
CA LYS A 52 -10.20 4.93 -23.36
C LYS A 52 -11.11 6.06 -23.79
N GLU A 53 -11.07 7.20 -23.10
CA GLU A 53 -11.97 8.33 -23.38
C GLU A 53 -11.38 9.35 -24.35
N SER A 54 -12.26 10.20 -24.89
CA SER A 54 -11.87 11.33 -25.73
C SER A 54 -11.26 12.47 -24.89
N LEU A 55 -10.54 13.40 -25.52
CA LEU A 55 -10.07 14.61 -24.85
C LEU A 55 -11.23 15.45 -24.29
N GLY A 56 -12.37 15.47 -24.98
CA GLY A 56 -13.55 16.21 -24.54
C GLY A 56 -14.15 15.63 -23.25
N ASP A 57 -14.22 14.30 -23.13
CA ASP A 57 -14.72 13.64 -21.93
C ASP A 57 -13.75 13.80 -20.76
N PHE A 58 -12.44 13.69 -21.03
CA PHE A 58 -11.38 13.99 -20.07
C PHE A 58 -11.54 15.37 -19.41
N GLN A 59 -11.81 16.39 -20.23
CA GLN A 59 -12.02 17.75 -19.75
C GLN A 59 -13.33 17.90 -18.99
N LYS A 60 -14.44 17.38 -19.53
CA LYS A 60 -15.77 17.45 -18.89
C LYS A 60 -15.81 16.78 -17.52
N ALA A 61 -15.09 15.67 -17.36
CA ALA A 61 -14.99 14.92 -16.11
C ALA A 61 -13.94 15.47 -15.14
N TYR A 62 -13.25 16.57 -15.49
CA TYR A 62 -12.21 17.19 -14.67
C TYR A 62 -11.08 16.22 -14.28
N HIS A 63 -10.74 15.28 -15.17
CA HIS A 63 -9.81 14.20 -14.87
C HIS A 63 -8.40 14.67 -14.54
N ARG A 64 -7.94 15.80 -15.09
CA ARG A 64 -6.66 16.44 -14.68
C ARG A 64 -6.61 16.68 -13.17
N ASN A 65 -7.63 17.36 -12.61
CA ASN A 65 -7.66 17.70 -11.19
C ASN A 65 -7.86 16.46 -10.32
N SER A 66 -8.75 15.55 -10.75
CA SER A 66 -8.98 14.28 -10.07
C SER A 66 -7.70 13.45 -9.96
N CYS A 67 -6.95 13.31 -11.06
CA CYS A 67 -5.68 12.59 -11.08
C CYS A 67 -4.61 13.29 -10.24
N GLN A 68 -4.49 14.62 -10.32
CA GLN A 68 -3.56 15.40 -9.49
C GLN A 68 -3.81 15.19 -7.99
N ASN A 69 -5.07 15.21 -7.56
CA ASN A 69 -5.45 14.98 -6.17
C ASN A 69 -5.17 13.56 -5.73
N LYS A 70 -5.50 12.56 -6.57
CA LYS A 70 -5.20 11.15 -6.28
C LYS A 70 -3.70 10.88 -6.19
N LEU A 71 -2.89 11.40 -7.10
CA LEU A 71 -1.42 11.31 -7.03
C LEU A 71 -0.87 11.94 -5.75
N THR A 72 -1.42 13.09 -5.35
CA THR A 72 -1.00 13.77 -4.11
C THR A 72 -1.37 12.96 -2.88
N PHE A 73 -2.59 12.43 -2.82
CA PHE A 73 -3.02 11.55 -1.72
C PHE A 73 -2.17 10.29 -1.66
N PHE A 74 -1.97 9.64 -2.80
CA PHE A 74 -1.20 8.41 -2.87
C PHE A 74 0.26 8.61 -2.46
N TYR A 75 0.89 9.71 -2.91
CA TYR A 75 2.23 10.10 -2.44
C TYR A 75 2.29 10.22 -0.91
N THR A 76 1.28 10.83 -0.29
CA THR A 76 1.22 10.99 1.17
C THR A 76 1.06 9.65 1.88
N SER A 77 0.17 8.77 1.39
CA SER A 77 0.01 7.41 1.94
C SER A 77 1.30 6.59 1.84
N VAL A 78 1.99 6.62 0.70
CA VAL A 78 3.28 5.93 0.54
C VAL A 78 4.35 6.55 1.45
N SER A 79 4.35 7.87 1.63
CA SER A 79 5.27 8.54 2.56
C SER A 79 5.04 8.10 4.01
N GLY A 80 3.78 7.94 4.42
CA GLY A 80 3.40 7.37 5.72
C GLY A 80 3.94 5.96 5.90
N LEU A 81 3.68 5.08 4.93
CA LEU A 81 4.17 3.70 4.94
C LEU A 81 5.70 3.61 5.00
N VAL A 82 6.42 4.40 4.19
CA VAL A 82 7.89 4.44 4.24
C VAL A 82 8.37 4.87 5.63
N SER A 83 7.73 5.85 6.26
CA SER A 83 8.07 6.24 7.63
C SER A 83 7.73 5.16 8.66
N CYS A 84 6.63 4.43 8.48
CA CYS A 84 6.25 3.31 9.35
C CYS A 84 7.29 2.20 9.27
N LEU A 85 7.66 1.79 8.05
CA LEU A 85 8.65 0.76 7.81
C LEU A 85 10.02 1.17 8.33
N ASP A 86 10.42 2.43 8.17
CA ASP A 86 11.69 2.91 8.73
C ASP A 86 11.75 2.76 10.26
N LYS A 87 10.65 3.07 10.96
CA LYS A 87 10.52 2.81 12.40
C LYS A 87 10.53 1.31 12.70
N ALA A 88 9.85 0.49 11.89
CA ALA A 88 9.80 -0.97 12.07
C ALA A 88 11.18 -1.62 11.90
N THR A 89 12.06 -1.07 11.06
CA THR A 89 13.45 -1.55 10.95
C THR A 89 14.30 -1.29 12.19
N GLN A 90 13.84 -0.41 13.09
CA GLN A 90 14.51 -0.04 14.33
C GLN A 90 13.82 -0.71 15.55
N ASP A 91 12.79 -1.52 15.33
CA ASP A 91 12.06 -2.21 16.40
C ASP A 91 12.94 -3.31 17.01
N THR A 92 13.38 -3.10 18.26
CA THR A 92 14.21 -4.06 19.00
C THR A 92 13.48 -5.33 19.38
N THR A 93 12.15 -5.36 19.24
CA THR A 93 11.32 -6.53 19.53
C THR A 93 11.05 -7.40 18.29
N ALA A 94 11.37 -6.89 17.10
CA ALA A 94 11.26 -7.63 15.85
C ALA A 94 12.43 -8.62 15.70
N THR A 95 12.13 -9.75 15.05
CA THR A 95 13.13 -10.72 14.61
C THR A 95 14.01 -10.14 13.50
N LYS A 96 15.18 -10.77 13.26
CA LYS A 96 16.09 -10.35 12.19
C LYS A 96 15.42 -10.47 10.82
N GLU A 97 14.67 -11.54 10.61
CA GLU A 97 13.93 -11.83 9.38
C GLU A 97 12.85 -10.77 9.11
N GLU A 98 12.14 -10.32 10.16
CA GLU A 98 11.17 -9.23 10.05
C GLU A 98 11.84 -7.90 9.70
N ILE A 99 12.97 -7.57 10.35
CA ILE A 99 13.74 -6.35 10.05
C ILE A 99 14.22 -6.35 8.59
N GLU A 100 14.71 -7.47 8.09
CA GLU A 100 15.13 -7.61 6.68
C GLU A 100 13.94 -7.43 5.71
N SER A 101 12.78 -8.01 6.05
CA SER A 101 11.54 -7.81 5.29
C SER A 101 11.09 -6.35 5.28
N TYR A 102 11.13 -5.66 6.42
CA TYR A 102 10.79 -4.23 6.52
C TYR A 102 11.73 -3.36 5.69
N LYS A 103 13.04 -3.65 5.67
CA LYS A 103 14.01 -2.94 4.82
C LYS A 103 13.69 -3.12 3.34
N ALA A 104 13.45 -4.35 2.90
CA ALA A 104 13.09 -4.62 1.50
C ALA A 104 11.82 -3.88 1.07
N LYS A 105 10.77 -3.92 1.91
CA LYS A 105 9.53 -3.16 1.67
C LYS A 105 9.78 -1.66 1.61
N ARG A 106 10.54 -1.11 2.58
CA ARG A 106 10.85 0.32 2.64
C ARG A 106 11.54 0.78 1.35
N ASP A 107 12.50 0.02 0.86
CA ASP A 107 13.24 0.36 -0.35
C ASP A 107 12.33 0.31 -1.60
N THR A 108 11.43 -0.68 -1.69
CA THR A 108 10.40 -0.75 -2.75
C THR A 108 9.47 0.46 -2.71
N TYR A 109 8.91 0.78 -1.54
CA TYR A 109 7.98 1.91 -1.40
C TYR A 109 8.65 3.27 -1.53
N THR A 110 9.95 3.38 -1.23
CA THR A 110 10.74 4.59 -1.49
C THR A 110 10.82 4.87 -3.00
N LYS A 111 11.10 3.85 -3.81
CA LYS A 111 11.09 3.99 -5.28
C LYS A 111 9.71 4.36 -5.82
N LEU A 112 8.63 3.79 -5.26
CA LEU A 112 7.27 4.17 -5.63
C LEU A 112 6.99 5.63 -5.28
N LYS A 113 7.40 6.09 -4.09
CA LYS A 113 7.24 7.47 -3.64
C LYS A 113 7.92 8.45 -4.59
N GLU A 114 9.13 8.14 -5.05
CA GLU A 114 9.88 8.97 -6.01
C GLU A 114 9.13 9.09 -7.35
N LYS A 115 8.64 7.97 -7.89
CA LYS A 115 7.82 7.97 -9.13
C LYS A 115 6.54 8.78 -8.99
N LEU A 116 5.87 8.69 -7.84
CA LEU A 116 4.67 9.49 -7.54
C LEU A 116 4.99 10.97 -7.43
N ASP A 117 6.13 11.33 -6.84
CA ASP A 117 6.59 12.71 -6.75
C ASP A 117 6.91 13.32 -8.12
N GLU A 118 7.59 12.56 -8.98
CA GLU A 118 7.84 12.96 -10.36
C GLU A 118 6.53 13.14 -11.14
N SER A 119 5.64 12.14 -11.08
CA SER A 119 4.37 12.15 -11.80
C SER A 119 3.48 13.33 -11.38
N ARG A 120 3.35 13.58 -10.06
CA ARG A 120 2.51 14.69 -9.56
C ARG A 120 3.09 16.06 -9.90
N LYS A 121 4.43 16.20 -9.94
CA LYS A 121 5.10 17.46 -10.31
C LYS A 121 4.96 17.73 -11.80
N THR A 122 5.19 16.72 -12.63
CA THR A 122 5.07 16.80 -14.08
C THR A 122 3.63 17.10 -14.51
N LEU A 123 2.64 16.40 -13.93
CA LEU A 123 1.23 16.67 -14.20
C LEU A 123 0.81 18.09 -13.78
N LYS A 124 1.28 18.56 -12.61
CA LYS A 124 1.02 19.93 -12.14
C LYS A 124 1.58 20.98 -13.12
N ALA A 125 2.75 20.70 -13.71
CA ALA A 125 3.42 21.58 -14.67
C ALA A 125 2.85 21.52 -16.09
N ALA A 126 1.93 20.60 -16.39
CA ALA A 126 1.33 20.48 -17.73
C ALA A 126 0.62 21.77 -18.15
N ALA A 127 0.93 22.26 -19.35
CA ALA A 127 0.41 23.53 -19.85
C ALA A 127 -1.09 23.47 -20.15
N ASP A 128 -1.54 22.39 -20.79
CA ASP A 128 -2.93 22.22 -21.21
C ASP A 128 -3.49 20.82 -20.91
N ALA A 129 -4.76 20.62 -21.28
CA ALA A 129 -5.48 19.38 -21.03
C ALA A 129 -4.97 18.21 -21.89
N LYS A 130 -4.48 18.48 -23.10
CA LYS A 130 -3.96 17.44 -24.01
C LYS A 130 -2.65 16.89 -23.47
N ASP A 131 -1.75 17.78 -23.06
CA ASP A 131 -0.49 17.40 -22.41
C ASP A 131 -0.74 16.66 -21.10
N ALA A 132 -1.66 17.17 -20.27
CA ALA A 132 -2.05 16.51 -19.02
C ALA A 132 -2.58 15.10 -19.27
N LYS A 133 -3.47 14.91 -20.26
CA LYS A 133 -4.00 13.58 -20.62
C LYS A 133 -2.87 12.63 -21.04
N ALA A 134 -1.99 13.08 -21.94
CA ALA A 134 -0.86 12.28 -22.43
C ALA A 134 0.13 11.91 -21.30
N LEU A 135 0.32 12.79 -20.32
CA LEU A 135 1.13 12.49 -19.13
C LEU A 135 0.46 11.45 -18.22
N ILE A 136 -0.85 11.58 -17.99
CA ILE A 136 -1.61 10.63 -17.15
C ILE A 136 -1.62 9.23 -17.76
N GLU A 137 -1.77 9.12 -19.08
CA GLU A 137 -1.76 7.84 -19.80
C GLU A 137 -0.42 7.08 -19.65
N LYS A 138 0.68 7.78 -19.38
CA LYS A 138 2.02 7.22 -19.17
C LYS A 138 2.31 6.87 -17.72
N ILE A 139 1.39 7.14 -16.78
CA ILE A 139 1.59 6.77 -15.38
C ILE A 139 1.59 5.24 -15.27
N GLU A 140 2.74 4.69 -14.93
CA GLU A 140 2.94 3.27 -14.67
C GLU A 140 3.44 3.04 -13.26
N LEU A 141 2.59 2.43 -12.44
CA LEU A 141 2.90 2.10 -11.06
C LEU A 141 3.47 0.68 -11.04
N ALA A 142 4.76 0.55 -11.33
CA ALA A 142 5.47 -0.74 -11.32
C ALA A 142 5.25 -1.54 -10.02
N HIS A 143 5.42 -2.86 -10.11
CA HIS A 143 5.47 -3.77 -8.96
C HIS A 143 6.80 -3.66 -8.21
#